data_AF-A0A6J2UHT5-F1
#
_entry.id   AF-A0A6J2UHT5-F1
#
_cell.length_a   1.000
_cell.length_b   1.000
_cell.length_c   1.000
_cell.angle_alpha   90.00
_cell.angle_beta   90.00
_cell.angle_gamma   90.00
#
_symmetry.space_group_name_H-M   'P 1'
#
loop_
_entity.id
_entity.type
_entity.pdbx_description
1 polymer ?
#
loop_
_entity_poly.entity_id
_entity_poly.type
_entity_poly.pdbx_seq_one_letter_code
_entity_poly.pdbx_strand_id
1 'polypeptide(L)'
;MPLVATLNDTVPDVKAMWTNPSIDRDNYLCNMTPGFSCVKYSYVFRGGIQNITYMCARVNNTNGCYRQTHESGMQVEACVCNSKLGLMPCNSAANVQLDTFYHNLGLAVCLLNTLLLLNKYNII
;
A
#
# COMPACT_ATOMS: atom_id res chain seq x y z
N MET A 1 -6.79 12.66 4.90
CA MET A 1 -8.11 12.85 4.29
C MET A 1 -8.47 11.62 3.46
N PRO A 2 -9.67 11.03 3.59
CA PRO A 2 -10.25 10.37 2.41
C PRO A 2 -10.30 11.42 1.30
N LEU A 3 -9.97 11.03 0.07
CA LEU A 3 -10.03 11.90 -1.10
C LEU A 3 -11.47 12.42 -1.25
N VAL A 4 -11.76 13.59 -0.70
CA VAL A 4 -13.01 14.33 -0.93
C VAL A 4 -12.62 15.79 -1.06
N ALA A 5 -12.45 16.22 -2.30
CA ALA A 5 -12.34 17.63 -2.63
C ALA A 5 -13.07 17.86 -3.95
N THR A 6 -14.37 18.12 -3.84
CA THR A 6 -15.16 18.73 -4.91
C THR A 6 -15.87 19.93 -4.28
N LEU A 7 -15.98 21.03 -5.02
CA LEU A 7 -16.66 22.25 -4.54
C LEU A 7 -18.19 22.03 -4.35
N ASN A 8 -18.71 20.90 -4.84
CA ASN A 8 -20.15 20.62 -4.99
C ASN A 8 -20.57 19.27 -4.36
N ASP A 9 -19.78 18.72 -3.43
CA ASP A 9 -20.05 17.43 -2.75
C ASP A 9 -20.21 16.20 -3.68
N THR A 10 -19.84 16.32 -4.95
CA THR A 10 -19.82 15.21 -5.90
C THR A 10 -18.63 14.29 -5.64
N VAL A 11 -18.74 13.03 -6.04
CA VAL A 11 -17.59 12.10 -5.97
C VAL A 11 -16.45 12.66 -6.83
N PRO A 12 -15.24 12.88 -6.28
CA PRO A 12 -14.13 13.41 -7.05
C PRO A 12 -13.76 12.45 -8.18
N ASP A 13 -13.58 12.99 -9.38
CA ASP A 13 -13.04 12.25 -10.51
C ASP A 13 -11.54 12.00 -10.28
N VAL A 14 -11.26 10.92 -9.55
CA VAL A 14 -9.91 10.48 -9.26
C VAL A 14 -9.11 10.16 -10.52
N LYS A 15 -9.77 9.79 -11.63
CA LYS A 15 -9.07 9.52 -12.90
C LYS A 15 -8.57 10.84 -13.49
N ALA A 16 -9.42 11.86 -13.55
CA ALA A 16 -9.03 13.19 -13.99
C ALA A 16 -7.88 13.77 -13.16
N MET A 17 -7.89 13.57 -11.84
CA MET A 17 -6.81 14.00 -10.93
C MET A 17 -5.42 13.43 -11.31
N TRP A 18 -5.37 12.16 -11.74
CA TRP A 18 -4.12 11.50 -12.13
C TRP A 18 -3.73 11.71 -13.60
N THR A 19 -4.70 11.91 -14.49
CA THR A 19 -4.43 12.04 -15.93
C THR A 19 -4.26 13.48 -16.40
N ASN A 20 -4.78 14.46 -15.65
CA ASN A 20 -4.66 15.87 -16.00
C ASN A 20 -3.40 16.48 -15.36
N PRO A 21 -2.40 16.91 -16.14
CA PRO A 21 -1.18 17.51 -15.62
C PRO A 21 -1.40 18.93 -15.05
N SER A 22 -2.51 19.57 -15.37
CA SER A 22 -2.86 20.92 -14.89
C SER A 22 -3.50 20.91 -13.49
N ILE A 23 -3.83 19.73 -12.95
CA ILE A 23 -4.35 19.60 -11.60
C ILE A 23 -3.17 19.59 -10.63
N ASP A 24 -3.12 20.59 -9.75
CA ASP A 24 -2.16 20.65 -8.66
C ASP A 24 -2.50 19.59 -7.61
N ARG A 25 -1.81 18.44 -7.72
CA ARG A 25 -2.00 17.26 -6.87
C ARG A 25 -1.64 17.52 -5.41
N ASP A 26 -0.81 18.53 -5.15
CA ASP A 26 -0.34 18.87 -3.81
C ASP A 26 -1.47 19.45 -2.95
N ASN A 27 -2.57 19.92 -3.57
CA ASN A 27 -3.78 20.36 -2.86
C ASN A 27 -4.73 19.21 -2.48
N TYR A 28 -4.59 18.04 -3.10
CA TYR A 28 -5.49 16.88 -2.91
C TYR A 28 -4.85 15.76 -2.12
N LEU A 29 -3.52 15.72 -2.11
CA LEU A 29 -2.72 14.75 -1.41
C LEU A 29 -2.14 15.40 -0.15
N CYS A 30 -1.99 14.61 0.89
CA CYS A 30 -1.40 15.09 2.14
C CYS A 30 0.09 15.39 1.96
N ASN A 31 0.47 16.67 1.97
CA ASN A 31 1.87 17.07 2.11
C ASN A 31 2.38 16.76 3.52
N MET A 32 3.48 16.03 3.61
CA MET A 32 4.05 15.66 4.90
C MET A 32 4.57 16.90 5.62
N THR A 33 3.87 17.30 6.67
CA THR A 33 4.17 18.48 7.48
C THR A 33 4.48 18.04 8.90
N PRO A 34 5.39 18.69 9.64
CA PRO A 34 5.65 18.38 11.05
C PRO A 34 4.35 18.28 11.86
N GLY A 35 4.22 17.21 12.65
CA GLY A 35 3.03 16.92 13.45
C GLY A 35 1.96 16.07 12.77
N PHE A 36 2.09 15.75 11.48
CA PHE A 36 1.26 14.76 10.80
C PHE A 36 2.00 13.43 10.64
N SER A 37 1.27 12.32 10.80
CA SER A 37 1.74 10.96 10.54
C SER A 37 0.92 10.31 9.44
N CYS A 38 1.51 9.30 8.79
CA CYS A 38 0.81 8.46 7.84
C CYS A 38 -0.06 7.45 8.59
N VAL A 39 -1.29 7.30 8.13
CA VAL A 39 -2.27 6.41 8.73
C VAL A 39 -2.91 5.54 7.65
N LYS A 40 -3.07 4.26 7.97
CA LYS A 40 -3.81 3.28 7.19
C LYS A 40 -4.94 2.74 8.03
N TYR A 41 -6.17 2.97 7.58
CA TYR A 41 -7.37 2.36 8.16
C TYR A 41 -7.81 1.17 7.32
N SER A 42 -7.91 0.00 7.92
CA SER A 42 -8.38 -1.22 7.27
C SER A 42 -9.67 -1.69 7.93
N TYR A 43 -10.70 -1.95 7.13
CA TYR A 43 -11.93 -2.61 7.55
C TYR A 43 -11.88 -4.05 7.05
N VAL A 44 -11.87 -5.00 7.98
CA VAL A 44 -11.75 -6.43 7.69
C VAL A 44 -12.98 -7.14 8.22
N PHE A 45 -13.61 -7.97 7.41
CA PHE A 45 -14.76 -8.77 7.80
C PHE A 45 -14.54 -10.22 7.38
N ARG A 46 -14.60 -11.16 8.34
CA ARG A 46 -14.36 -12.60 8.09
C ARG A 46 -13.04 -12.89 7.34
N GLY A 47 -12.00 -12.13 7.65
CA GLY A 47 -10.68 -12.25 7.00
C GLY A 47 -10.56 -11.55 5.64
N GLY A 48 -11.66 -11.08 5.05
CA GLY A 48 -11.67 -10.29 3.84
C GLY A 48 -11.50 -8.80 4.11
N ILE A 49 -10.64 -8.13 3.35
CA ILE A 49 -10.52 -6.66 3.39
C ILE A 49 -11.72 -6.06 2.65
N GLN A 50 -12.58 -5.36 3.38
CA GLN A 50 -13.73 -4.67 2.80
C GLN A 50 -13.37 -3.28 2.30
N ASN A 51 -12.50 -2.57 3.01
CA ASN A 51 -12.05 -1.24 2.61
C ASN A 51 -10.70 -0.92 3.25
N ILE A 52 -9.85 -0.17 2.53
CA ILE A 52 -8.65 0.44 3.07
C ILE A 52 -8.64 1.92 2.72
N THR A 53 -8.43 2.77 3.72
CA THR A 53 -8.24 4.21 3.53
C THR A 53 -6.83 4.60 3.97
N TYR A 54 -6.12 5.30 3.09
CA TYR A 54 -4.79 5.82 3.32
C TYR A 54 -4.87 7.34 3.49
N MET A 55 -4.27 7.88 4.55
CA MET A 55 -4.32 9.31 4.81
C MET A 55 -3.16 9.79 5.68
N CYS A 56 -2.92 11.10 5.70
CA CYS A 56 -2.23 11.74 6.82
C CYS A 56 -3.23 12.17 7.90
N ALA A 57 -2.81 12.08 9.16
CA ALA A 57 -3.57 12.61 10.30
C ALA A 57 -2.62 13.00 11.44
N ARG A 58 -3.09 13.88 12.34
CA ARG A 58 -2.43 14.10 13.62
C ARG A 58 -2.87 13.01 14.58
N VAL A 59 -1.92 12.29 15.14
CA VAL A 59 -2.18 11.14 16.01
C VAL A 59 -1.29 11.21 17.22
N ASN A 60 -1.84 10.87 18.39
CA ASN A 60 -1.08 10.79 19.64
C ASN A 60 -0.39 9.42 19.76
N ASN A 61 0.29 8.99 18.72
CA ASN A 61 1.06 7.74 18.66
C ASN A 61 2.10 7.86 17.53
N THR A 62 3.29 7.30 17.70
CA THR A 62 4.41 7.52 16.78
C THR A 62 4.55 6.42 15.73
N ASN A 63 4.34 5.15 16.08
CA ASN A 63 4.35 4.01 15.14
C ASN A 63 3.60 2.82 15.75
N GLY A 64 2.81 2.11 14.94
CA GLY A 64 2.15 0.86 15.34
C GLY A 64 0.71 0.76 14.86
N CYS A 65 0.09 -0.38 15.11
CA CYS A 65 -1.29 -0.65 14.70
C CYS A 65 -2.18 -0.86 15.91
N TYR A 66 -3.32 -0.17 15.93
CA TYR A 66 -4.42 -0.45 16.83
C TYR A 66 -5.48 -1.27 16.10
N ARG A 67 -6.07 -2.26 16.79
CA ARG A 67 -7.13 -3.11 16.25
C ARG A 67 -8.30 -3.15 17.22
N GLN A 68 -9.50 -3.00 16.68
CA GLN A 68 -10.75 -3.19 17.39
C GLN A 68 -11.61 -4.21 16.67
N THR A 69 -12.14 -5.19 17.40
CA THR A 69 -13.10 -6.16 16.87
C THR A 69 -14.49 -5.82 17.42
N HIS A 70 -15.45 -5.61 16.53
CA HIS A 70 -16.86 -5.42 16.88
C HIS A 70 -17.56 -6.77 17.03
N GLU A 71 -18.65 -6.80 17.79
CA GLU A 71 -19.48 -8.00 18.00
C GLU A 71 -20.01 -8.61 16.70
N SER A 72 -20.18 -7.79 15.65
CA SER A 72 -20.56 -8.24 14.31
C SER A 72 -19.50 -9.13 13.63
N GLY A 73 -18.27 -9.17 14.16
CA GLY A 73 -17.11 -9.82 13.52
C GLY A 73 -16.33 -8.89 12.58
N MET A 74 -16.69 -7.60 12.52
CA MET A 74 -15.89 -6.59 11.82
C MET A 74 -14.67 -6.23 12.65
N GLN A 75 -13.51 -6.23 12.02
CA GLN A 75 -12.25 -5.75 12.59
C GLN A 75 -11.86 -4.44 11.92
N VAL A 76 -11.66 -3.40 12.73
CA VAL A 76 -11.13 -2.11 12.30
C VAL A 76 -9.68 -2.02 12.77
N GLU A 77 -8.76 -1.81 11.84
CA GLU A 77 -7.34 -1.60 12.11
C GLU A 77 -6.94 -0.18 11.72
N ALA A 78 -6.18 0.48 12.59
CA ALA A 78 -5.56 1.77 12.32
C ALA A 78 -4.04 1.65 12.55
N CYS A 79 -3.27 1.66 11.47
CA CYS A 79 -1.81 1.65 11.53
C CYS A 79 -1.26 3.04 11.31
N VAL A 80 -0.35 3.48 12.19
CA VAL A 80 0.35 4.74 12.13
C VAL A 80 1.82 4.49 11.82
N CYS A 81 2.38 5.29 10.93
CA CYS A 81 3.81 5.37 10.73
C CYS A 81 4.27 6.80 10.39
N ASN A 82 5.52 7.12 10.70
CA ASN A 82 6.12 8.40 10.33
C ASN A 82 7.01 8.24 9.09
N SER A 83 6.66 8.91 7.98
CA SER A 83 7.56 8.97 6.81
C SER A 83 8.54 10.14 6.94
N LYS A 84 9.65 10.06 6.21
CA LYS A 84 10.65 11.13 6.14
C LYS A 84 10.34 12.06 4.98
N LEU A 85 10.66 13.35 5.15
CA LEU A 85 10.53 14.35 4.09
C LEU A 85 11.29 13.90 2.83
N GLY A 86 10.66 14.05 1.66
CA GLY A 86 11.23 13.66 0.37
C GLY A 86 11.19 12.16 0.05
N LEU A 87 10.64 11.31 0.93
CA LEU A 87 10.45 9.89 0.67
C LEU A 87 8.97 9.53 0.42
N MET A 88 8.75 8.36 -0.17
CA MET A 88 7.41 7.79 -0.36
C MET A 88 6.72 7.56 1.00
N PRO A 89 5.38 7.76 1.11
CA PRO A 89 4.66 7.52 2.34
C PRO A 89 4.80 6.08 2.86
N CYS A 90 5.12 5.93 4.15
CA CYS A 90 5.30 4.62 4.79
C CYS A 90 4.02 3.79 4.90
N ASN A 91 2.84 4.41 4.76
CA ASN A 91 1.56 3.72 4.72
C ASN A 91 1.22 3.24 3.32
N SER A 92 2.14 3.23 2.35
CA SER A 92 1.87 2.68 1.02
C SER A 92 1.51 1.19 1.09
N ALA A 93 0.80 0.70 0.08
CA ALA A 93 0.76 -0.74 -0.14
C ALA A 93 2.20 -1.26 -0.31
N ALA A 94 2.50 -2.45 0.22
CA ALA A 94 3.77 -3.08 -0.04
C ALA A 94 3.91 -3.22 -1.56
N ASN A 95 4.95 -2.63 -2.14
CA ASN A 95 5.29 -2.92 -3.52
C ASN A 95 5.44 -4.43 -3.64
N VAL A 96 4.77 -5.02 -4.62
CA VAL A 96 4.84 -6.46 -4.94
C VAL A 96 6.22 -6.81 -5.55
N GLN A 97 7.31 -6.30 -4.96
CA GLN A 97 8.69 -6.62 -5.33
C GLN A 97 9.10 -8.01 -4.86
N LEU A 98 8.35 -8.60 -3.92
CA LEU A 98 8.55 -9.99 -3.50
C LEU A 98 8.25 -10.96 -4.65
N ASP A 99 7.22 -10.73 -5.47
CA ASP A 99 6.90 -11.62 -6.59
C ASP A 99 8.02 -11.68 -7.62
N THR A 100 8.64 -10.54 -7.95
CA THR A 100 9.73 -10.51 -8.93
C THR A 100 10.96 -11.27 -8.42
N PHE A 101 11.27 -11.20 -7.13
CA PHE A 101 12.40 -11.93 -6.54
C PHE A 101 12.15 -13.45 -6.52
N TYR A 102 10.97 -13.88 -6.07
CA TYR A 102 10.61 -15.30 -6.06
C TYR A 102 10.50 -15.91 -7.47
N HIS A 103 10.03 -15.13 -8.46
CA HIS A 103 9.96 -15.56 -9.85
C HIS A 103 11.37 -15.82 -10.44
N ASN A 104 12.31 -14.89 -10.23
CA ASN A 104 13.68 -15.04 -10.71
C ASN A 104 14.41 -16.21 -10.04
N LEU A 105 14.19 -16.43 -8.73
CA LEU A 105 14.74 -17.56 -8.02
C LEU A 105 14.17 -18.89 -8.53
N GLY A 106 12.86 -18.95 -8.81
CA GLY A 106 12.20 -20.12 -9.39
C GLY A 106 12.77 -20.51 -10.76
N LEU A 107 12.96 -19.52 -11.65
CA LEU A 107 13.57 -19.75 -12.97
C LEU A 107 15.01 -20.24 -12.86
N ALA A 108 15.82 -19.66 -11.96
CA ALA A 108 17.19 -20.09 -11.75
C ALA A 108 17.26 -21.57 -11.28
N VAL A 109 16.39 -21.97 -10.34
CA VAL A 109 16.31 -23.36 -9.87
C VAL A 109 15.85 -24.31 -10.97
N CYS A 110 14.88 -23.91 -11.80
CA CYS A 110 14.47 -24.71 -12.96
C CYS A 110 15.62 -24.92 -13.95
N LEU A 111 16.35 -23.86 -14.30
CA LEU A 111 17.48 -23.93 -15.22
C LEU A 111 18.61 -24.82 -14.67
N LEU A 112 18.95 -24.68 -13.39
CA LEU A 112 19.93 -25.53 -12.71
C LEU A 112 19.52 -27.01 -12.75
N ASN A 113 18.25 -27.34 -12.47
CA ASN A 113 17.78 -28.72 -12.54
C ASN A 113 17.81 -29.27 -13.97
N THR A 114 17.45 -28.46 -14.98
CA THR A 114 17.56 -28.90 -16.38
C THR A 114 19.01 -29.12 -16.81
N LEU A 115 19.94 -28.27 -16.40
CA LEU A 115 21.37 -28.45 -16.68
C LEU A 115 21.93 -29.71 -16.01
N LEU A 116 21.56 -29.94 -14.75
CA LEU A 116 21.95 -31.16 -14.02
C LEU A 116 21.39 -32.43 -14.67
N LEU A 117 20.15 -32.38 -15.16
CA LEU A 117 19.55 -33.49 -15.90
C LEU A 117 20.25 -33.72 -17.24
N LEU A 118 20.47 -32.67 -18.03
CA LEU A 118 21.14 -32.77 -19.33
C LEU A 118 22.57 -33.31 -19.21
N ASN A 119 23.32 -32.86 -18.20
CA ASN A 119 24.65 -33.38 -17.86
C ASN A 119 24.58 -34.86 -17.42
N LYS A 120 23.59 -35.23 -16.58
CA LYS A 120 23.39 -36.63 -16.16
C LYS A 120 23.11 -37.57 -17.33
N TYR A 121 22.45 -37.09 -18.39
CA TYR A 121 22.11 -37.88 -19.57
C TYR A 121 23.08 -37.68 -20.76
N ASN A 122 24.21 -36.97 -20.58
CA ASN A 122 25.20 -36.67 -21.64
C ASN A 122 24.57 -36.08 -22.92
N ILE A 123 23.52 -35.26 -22.77
CA ILE A 123 22.89 -34.56 -23.90
C ILE A 123 23.69 -33.28 -24.23
N ILE A 124 24.45 -32.77 -23.26
CA ILE A 124 25.40 -31.65 -23.33
C ILE A 124 26.65 -32.06 -22.57
#